data_AF-A0A7Y8FYZ8-F1
#
_entry.id   AF-A0A7Y8FYZ8-F1
#
_cell.length_a   1.000
_cell.length_b   1.000
_cell.length_c   1.000
_cell.angle_alpha   90.00
_cell.angle_beta   90.00
_cell.angle_gamma   90.00
#
_symmetry.space_group_name_H-M   'P 1'
#
loop_
_entity.id
_entity.type
_entity.pdbx_description
1 polymer ?
#
loop_
_entity_poly.entity_id
_entity_poly.type
_entity_poly.pdbx_seq_one_letter_code
_entity_poly.pdbx_strand_id
1 'polypeptide(L)'
;MLEDNSSSGKIVKVQIKSTDTPFKDGTNTIYPDREHIEYWKKITTPVILCAVNVESEEILWKVIDTDFNYDTPKGAKIELDRTTDRLTKSSKLKLEKIAADGNSVLASLAKTTMNSLQSFIDSSGVAWLSIDSPKSLEQHAANEEAILLIHRMIALSNGRLPASFSKTAETLNRLWNQIDMSLDRQKKEDLY
;
A
#
# COMPACT_ATOMS: atom_id res chain seq x y z
N MET A 1 0.42 -6.14 -13.84
CA MET A 1 1.40 -7.04 -14.46
C MET A 1 0.65 -8.28 -14.95
N LEU A 2 1.00 -8.84 -16.11
CA LEU A 2 0.29 -9.98 -16.68
C LEU A 2 1.06 -11.28 -16.44
N GLU A 3 0.37 -12.31 -15.97
CA GLU A 3 0.81 -13.71 -15.95
C GLU A 3 -0.21 -14.48 -16.81
N ASP A 4 0.24 -15.16 -17.86
CA ASP A 4 -0.61 -15.92 -18.80
C ASP A 4 -1.83 -15.13 -19.32
N ASN A 5 -1.59 -13.90 -19.79
CA ASN A 5 -2.62 -12.94 -20.25
C ASN A 5 -3.68 -12.56 -19.21
N SER A 6 -3.48 -12.93 -17.94
CA SER A 6 -4.34 -12.58 -16.82
C SER A 6 -3.63 -11.60 -15.90
N SER A 7 -4.37 -10.70 -15.25
CA SER A 7 -3.79 -9.81 -14.24
C SER A 7 -3.25 -10.64 -13.08
N SER A 8 -1.96 -10.50 -12.75
CA SER A 8 -1.35 -11.22 -11.62
C SER A 8 -1.79 -10.71 -10.25
N GLY A 9 -2.61 -9.64 -10.20
CA GLY A 9 -3.06 -9.02 -8.96
C GLY A 9 -1.95 -8.37 -8.13
N LYS A 10 -0.75 -8.23 -8.68
CA LYS A 10 0.36 -7.48 -8.10
C LYS A 10 0.16 -5.99 -8.34
N ILE A 11 0.21 -5.20 -7.25
CA ILE A 11 0.01 -3.75 -7.28
C ILE A 11 1.36 -3.07 -7.09
N VAL A 12 1.66 -2.15 -8.00
CA VAL A 12 2.72 -1.16 -7.83
C VAL A 12 2.12 0.21 -8.09
N LYS A 13 2.53 1.20 -7.30
CA LYS A 13 2.17 2.58 -7.59
C LYS A 13 3.24 3.17 -8.49
N VAL A 14 2.84 3.75 -9.60
CA VAL A 14 3.75 4.41 -10.53
C VAL A 14 3.37 5.89 -10.59
N GLN A 15 4.35 6.76 -10.33
CA GLN A 15 4.26 8.18 -10.61
C GLN A 15 4.99 8.47 -11.91
N ILE A 16 4.29 9.08 -12.87
CA ILE A 16 4.89 9.49 -14.14
C ILE A 16 5.17 10.98 -14.09
N LYS A 17 6.35 11.38 -14.57
CA LYS A 17 6.73 12.77 -14.86
C LYS A 17 7.26 12.79 -16.29
N SER A 18 6.57 13.49 -17.18
CA SER A 18 6.95 13.60 -18.59
C SER A 18 7.83 14.82 -18.84
N THR A 19 8.72 14.72 -19.82
CA THR A 19 9.52 15.82 -20.34
C THR A 19 9.69 15.67 -21.85
N ASP A 20 9.86 16.79 -22.53
CA ASP A 20 10.33 16.88 -23.91
C ASP A 20 11.86 16.91 -24.00
N THR A 21 12.54 17.28 -22.91
CA THR A 21 13.99 17.43 -22.88
C THR A 21 14.68 16.05 -22.88
N PRO A 22 15.62 15.78 -23.81
CA PRO A 22 16.35 14.52 -23.83
C PRO A 22 17.12 14.24 -22.54
N PHE A 23 17.13 12.97 -22.11
CA PHE A 23 17.96 12.56 -20.99
C PHE A 23 19.44 12.64 -21.36
N LYS A 24 20.22 13.22 -20.44
CA LYS A 24 21.68 13.33 -20.57
C LYS A 24 22.33 12.04 -20.11
N ASP A 25 23.52 11.75 -20.62
CA ASP A 25 24.35 10.69 -20.07
C ASP A 25 24.75 11.02 -18.63
N GLY A 26 24.72 10.01 -17.76
CA GLY A 26 24.89 10.18 -16.31
C GLY A 26 23.62 10.67 -15.62
N THR A 27 23.77 11.64 -14.71
CA THR A 27 22.71 12.06 -13.79
C THR A 27 21.70 13.02 -14.43
N ASN A 28 20.43 12.66 -14.31
CA ASN A 28 19.27 13.45 -14.64
C ASN A 28 18.50 13.76 -13.35
N THR A 29 18.01 14.99 -13.19
CA THR A 29 17.36 15.42 -11.95
C THR A 29 15.89 15.76 -12.19
N ILE A 30 15.02 15.23 -11.34
CA ILE A 30 13.61 15.57 -11.25
C ILE A 30 13.39 16.39 -9.98
N TYR A 31 12.68 17.50 -10.10
CA TYR A 31 12.34 18.38 -8.97
C TYR A 31 10.85 18.30 -8.65
N PRO A 32 10.42 17.34 -7.83
CA PRO A 32 9.06 17.32 -7.31
C PRO A 32 8.89 18.34 -6.17
N ASP A 33 7.65 18.79 -5.97
CA ASP A 33 7.30 19.54 -4.76
C ASP A 33 7.48 18.66 -3.51
N ARG A 34 7.80 19.29 -2.38
CA ARG A 34 8.02 18.58 -1.11
C ARG A 34 6.79 17.76 -0.69
N GLU A 35 5.60 18.31 -0.89
CA GLU A 35 4.33 17.64 -0.59
C GLU A 35 4.18 16.30 -1.33
N HIS A 36 4.69 16.20 -2.56
CA HIS A 36 4.67 14.95 -3.31
C HIS A 36 5.58 13.90 -2.68
N ILE A 37 6.80 14.26 -2.25
CA ILE A 37 7.72 13.36 -1.55
C ILE A 37 7.09 12.88 -0.25
N GLU A 38 6.58 13.81 0.56
CA GLU A 38 5.93 13.47 1.84
C GLU A 38 4.75 12.53 1.63
N TYR A 39 3.93 12.79 0.60
CA TYR A 39 2.84 11.91 0.23
C TYR A 39 3.35 10.51 -0.17
N TRP A 40 4.36 10.41 -1.04
CA TRP A 40 4.91 9.12 -1.48
C TRP A 40 5.50 8.31 -0.33
N LYS A 41 6.20 8.96 0.62
CA LYS A 41 6.78 8.32 1.80
C LYS A 41 5.74 7.75 2.77
N LYS A 42 4.52 8.28 2.76
CA LYS A 42 3.41 7.83 3.63
C LYS A 42 2.65 6.62 3.06
N ILE A 43 2.90 6.23 1.82
CA ILE A 43 2.17 5.14 1.16
C ILE A 43 2.80 3.80 1.51
N THR A 44 1.96 2.83 1.86
CA THR A 44 2.38 1.47 2.27
C THR A 44 2.87 0.59 1.12
N THR A 45 2.58 0.97 -0.12
CA THR A 45 3.11 0.32 -1.33
C THR A 45 4.28 1.11 -1.93
N PRO A 46 5.32 0.42 -2.43
CA PRO A 46 6.43 1.07 -3.12
C PRO A 46 5.94 2.00 -4.25
N VAL A 47 6.40 3.24 -4.21
CA VAL A 47 6.17 4.22 -5.28
C VAL A 47 7.34 4.15 -6.25
N ILE A 48 7.05 3.86 -7.52
CA ILE A 48 8.02 3.90 -8.61
C ILE A 48 7.86 5.25 -9.32
N LEU A 49 8.90 6.08 -9.30
CA LEU A 49 8.95 7.27 -10.14
C LEU A 49 9.48 6.88 -11.52
N CYS A 50 8.74 7.25 -12.57
CA CYS A 50 9.16 7.16 -13.95
C CYS A 50 9.28 8.56 -14.56
N ALA A 51 10.49 8.94 -14.97
CA ALA A 51 10.72 10.06 -15.84
C ALA A 51 10.62 9.57 -17.29
N VAL A 52 9.72 10.15 -18.08
CA VAL A 52 9.47 9.73 -19.47
C VAL A 52 9.83 10.87 -20.41
N ASN A 53 10.74 10.62 -21.34
CA ASN A 53 10.90 11.51 -22.48
C ASN A 53 9.87 11.11 -23.55
N VAL A 54 8.98 12.03 -23.90
CA VAL A 54 7.86 11.73 -24.81
C VAL A 54 8.29 11.63 -26.28
N GLU A 55 9.41 12.25 -26.66
CA GLU A 55 9.91 12.23 -28.04
C GLU A 55 10.72 10.98 -28.34
N SER A 56 11.60 10.58 -27.43
CA SER A 56 12.47 9.40 -27.58
C SER A 56 11.84 8.12 -27.06
N GLU A 57 10.69 8.22 -26.40
CA GLU A 57 10.02 7.13 -25.64
C GLU A 57 10.93 6.51 -24.57
N GLU A 58 12.01 7.19 -24.18
CA GLU A 58 12.93 6.72 -23.16
C GLU A 58 12.32 6.90 -21.78
N ILE A 59 12.52 5.92 -20.90
CA ILE A 59 12.01 5.93 -19.54
C ILE A 59 13.16 5.68 -18.58
N LEU A 60 13.36 6.60 -17.64
CA LEU A 60 14.20 6.41 -16.46
C LEU A 60 13.29 6.15 -15.25
N TRP A 61 13.67 5.21 -14.39
CA TRP A 61 12.83 4.80 -13.27
C TRP A 61 13.62 4.49 -12.01
N LYS A 62 13.04 4.82 -10.84
CA LYS A 62 13.59 4.47 -9.54
C LYS A 62 12.47 4.29 -8.52
N VAL A 63 12.69 3.42 -7.54
CA VAL A 63 11.80 3.28 -6.39
C VAL A 63 12.09 4.43 -5.43
N ILE A 64 11.03 5.11 -4.98
CA ILE A 64 11.13 6.11 -3.91
C ILE A 64 11.39 5.36 -2.61
N ASP A 65 12.52 5.70 -1.99
CA ASP A 65 12.97 5.18 -0.71
C ASP A 65 12.39 6.04 0.41
N THR A 66 11.69 5.41 1.36
CA THR A 66 11.08 6.10 2.49
C THR A 66 12.12 6.76 3.39
N ASP A 67 13.31 6.17 3.47
CA ASP A 67 14.37 6.54 4.41
C ASP A 67 15.34 7.55 3.80
N PHE A 68 15.37 7.67 2.47
CA PHE A 68 16.25 8.62 1.78
C PHE A 68 15.79 10.07 1.94
N ASN A 69 16.72 10.99 2.20
CA ASN A 69 16.41 12.42 2.26
C ASN A 69 16.46 13.07 0.87
N TYR A 70 15.29 13.42 0.33
CA TYR A 70 15.17 14.10 -0.96
C TYR A 70 15.15 15.62 -0.85
N ASP A 71 15.19 16.19 0.34
CA ASP A 71 15.03 17.64 0.53
C ASP A 71 16.18 18.45 -0.06
N THR A 72 15.82 19.63 -0.53
CA THR A 72 16.72 20.71 -0.91
C THR A 72 16.23 22.00 -0.25
N PRO A 73 17.03 23.07 -0.21
CA PRO A 73 16.59 24.35 0.33
C PRO A 73 15.33 24.92 -0.34
N LYS A 74 15.02 24.53 -1.59
CA LYS A 74 13.91 25.08 -2.38
C LYS A 74 12.76 24.09 -2.66
N GLY A 75 12.86 22.85 -2.19
CA GLY A 75 11.89 21.80 -2.54
C GLY A 75 12.52 20.42 -2.34
N ALA A 76 12.33 19.51 -3.30
CA ALA A 76 12.98 18.21 -3.30
C ALA A 76 13.67 17.91 -4.63
N LYS A 77 14.63 16.99 -4.62
CA LYS A 77 15.33 16.49 -5.82
C LYS A 77 15.41 14.97 -5.83
N ILE A 78 15.27 14.39 -7.02
CA ILE A 78 15.50 12.97 -7.26
C ILE A 78 16.48 12.85 -8.43
N GLU A 79 17.54 12.08 -8.21
CA GLU A 79 18.58 11.85 -9.20
C GLU A 79 18.41 10.45 -9.83
N LEU A 80 18.42 10.43 -11.16
CA LEU A 80 18.26 9.25 -12.01
C LEU A 80 19.49 9.14 -12.92
N ASP A 81 20.21 8.03 -12.83
CA ASP A 81 21.33 7.77 -13.73
C ASP A 81 20.83 7.09 -15.00
N ARG A 82 21.09 7.67 -16.17
CA ARG A 82 20.61 7.15 -17.45
C ARG A 82 21.11 5.73 -17.74
N THR A 83 22.27 5.35 -17.24
CA THR A 83 22.87 4.04 -17.49
C THR A 83 22.21 2.96 -16.63
N THR A 84 22.00 3.23 -15.35
CA THR A 84 21.50 2.22 -14.39
C THR A 84 19.99 2.27 -14.17
N ASP A 85 19.37 3.43 -14.33
CA ASP A 85 17.95 3.66 -14.04
C ASP A 85 17.09 3.61 -15.30
N ARG A 86 17.65 3.30 -16.48
CA ARG A 86 16.85 3.14 -17.70
C ARG A 86 15.97 1.90 -17.65
N LEU A 87 14.71 2.06 -18.04
CA LEU A 87 13.77 0.96 -18.18
C LEU A 87 14.16 0.13 -19.40
N THR A 88 14.53 -1.11 -19.17
CA THR A 88 14.89 -2.07 -20.21
C THR A 88 14.23 -3.42 -19.93
N LYS A 89 14.40 -4.39 -20.84
CA LYS A 89 13.89 -5.75 -20.63
C LYS A 89 14.44 -6.41 -19.35
N SER A 90 15.67 -6.08 -18.93
CA SER A 90 16.26 -6.62 -17.70
C SER A 90 15.63 -6.04 -16.43
N SER A 91 14.96 -4.88 -16.52
CA SER A 91 14.23 -4.27 -15.40
C SER A 91 13.04 -5.12 -14.94
N LYS A 92 12.54 -6.04 -15.78
CA LYS A 92 11.38 -6.90 -15.49
C LYS A 92 11.50 -7.59 -14.13
N LEU A 93 12.59 -8.33 -13.89
CA LEU A 93 12.78 -9.09 -12.65
C LEU A 93 12.76 -8.18 -11.41
N LYS A 94 13.32 -6.98 -11.51
CA LYS A 94 13.36 -6.01 -10.40
C LYS A 94 11.95 -5.46 -10.12
N LEU A 95 11.19 -5.13 -11.15
CA LEU A 95 9.80 -4.68 -11.03
C LEU A 95 8.88 -5.77 -10.48
N GLU A 96 9.09 -7.03 -10.90
CA GLU A 96 8.38 -8.19 -10.38
C GLU A 96 8.61 -8.38 -8.89
N LYS A 97 9.86 -8.25 -8.45
CA LYS A 97 10.23 -8.32 -7.03
C LYS A 97 9.56 -7.20 -6.23
N ILE A 98 9.64 -5.95 -6.70
CA ILE A 98 8.98 -4.80 -6.03
C ILE A 98 7.48 -5.04 -5.89
N ALA A 99 6.84 -5.58 -6.93
CA ALA A 99 5.41 -5.87 -6.93
C ALA A 99 5.05 -7.03 -5.98
N ALA A 100 5.91 -8.04 -5.85
CA ALA A 100 5.74 -9.13 -4.88
C ALA A 100 5.92 -8.64 -3.44
N ASP A 101 6.93 -7.82 -3.18
CA ASP A 101 7.25 -7.28 -1.85
C ASP A 101 6.11 -6.37 -1.34
N GLY A 102 5.59 -5.47 -2.18
CA GLY A 102 4.43 -4.63 -1.83
C GLY A 102 3.17 -5.43 -1.49
N ASN A 103 2.91 -6.51 -2.22
CA ASN A 103 1.81 -7.42 -1.93
C ASN A 103 2.00 -8.20 -0.62
N SER A 104 3.25 -8.53 -0.25
CA SER A 104 3.55 -9.27 0.97
C SER A 104 3.21 -8.48 2.24
N VAL A 105 3.41 -7.15 2.22
CA VAL A 105 3.04 -6.25 3.32
C VAL A 105 1.52 -6.23 3.50
N LEU A 106 0.77 -6.09 2.40
CA LEU A 106 -0.70 -6.11 2.45
C LEU A 106 -1.23 -7.46 2.93
N ALA A 107 -0.68 -8.56 2.44
CA ALA A 107 -1.04 -9.89 2.89
C ALA A 107 -0.71 -10.09 4.38
N SER A 108 0.42 -9.56 4.84
CA SER A 108 0.84 -9.64 6.25
C SER A 108 -0.05 -8.78 7.16
N LEU A 109 -0.42 -7.58 6.72
CA LEU A 109 -1.37 -6.72 7.42
C LEU A 109 -2.73 -7.42 7.53
N ALA A 110 -3.29 -7.87 6.40
CA ALA A 110 -4.57 -8.57 6.37
C ALA A 110 -4.56 -9.83 7.25
N LYS A 111 -3.47 -10.61 7.23
CA LYS A 111 -3.31 -11.79 8.09
C LYS A 111 -3.22 -11.43 9.57
N THR A 112 -2.44 -10.41 9.91
CA THR A 112 -2.29 -9.95 11.30
C THR A 112 -3.61 -9.42 11.85
N THR A 113 -4.32 -8.60 11.06
CA THR A 113 -5.66 -8.12 11.41
C THR A 113 -6.65 -9.27 11.54
N MET A 114 -6.62 -10.26 10.65
CA MET A 114 -7.48 -11.44 10.75
C MET A 114 -7.24 -12.19 12.05
N ASN A 115 -5.98 -12.47 12.39
CA ASN A 115 -5.62 -13.16 13.63
C ASN A 115 -6.05 -12.37 14.87
N SER A 116 -5.90 -11.04 14.81
CA SER A 116 -6.33 -10.12 15.87
C SER A 116 -7.86 -10.16 16.06
N LEU A 117 -8.64 -10.05 14.99
CA LEU A 117 -10.11 -10.16 15.06
C LEU A 117 -10.55 -11.53 15.55
N GLN A 118 -9.93 -12.60 15.04
CA GLN A 118 -10.24 -13.96 15.46
C GLN A 118 -9.95 -14.20 16.94
N SER A 119 -9.00 -13.46 17.53
CA SER A 119 -8.73 -13.53 18.96
C SER A 119 -9.90 -13.04 19.81
N PHE A 120 -10.74 -12.15 19.27
CA PHE A 120 -12.00 -11.70 19.89
C PHE A 120 -13.17 -12.64 19.63
N ILE A 121 -13.00 -13.76 18.95
CA ILE A 121 -14.05 -14.74 18.70
C ILE A 121 -13.71 -16.00 19.47
N ASP A 122 -14.62 -16.45 20.33
CA ASP A 122 -14.44 -17.69 21.07
C ASP A 122 -14.66 -18.94 20.19
N SER A 123 -14.46 -20.13 20.78
CA SER A 123 -14.63 -21.40 20.07
C SER A 123 -16.07 -21.69 19.64
N SER A 124 -17.06 -20.99 20.22
CA SER A 124 -18.47 -21.07 19.83
C SER A 124 -18.84 -20.09 18.71
N GLY A 125 -17.90 -19.25 18.30
CA GLY A 125 -18.11 -18.23 17.28
C GLY A 125 -18.76 -16.96 17.84
N VAL A 126 -18.78 -16.77 19.16
CA VAL A 126 -19.31 -15.56 19.80
C VAL A 126 -18.20 -14.53 19.97
N ALA A 127 -18.52 -13.27 19.67
CA ALA A 127 -17.56 -12.18 19.81
C ALA A 127 -17.48 -11.72 21.27
N TRP A 128 -16.29 -11.83 21.84
CA TRP A 128 -15.96 -11.35 23.17
C TRP A 128 -15.00 -10.15 23.04
N LEU A 129 -15.46 -8.99 23.51
CA LEU A 129 -14.66 -7.77 23.57
C LEU A 129 -15.18 -6.99 24.78
N SER A 130 -14.35 -6.73 25.79
CA SER A 130 -14.79 -6.04 27.01
C SER A 130 -14.47 -4.53 26.92
N ILE A 131 -15.48 -3.70 27.19
CA ILE A 131 -15.32 -2.24 27.34
C ILE A 131 -14.43 -1.85 28.52
N ASP A 132 -14.33 -2.70 29.54
CA ASP A 132 -13.52 -2.46 30.74
C ASP A 132 -12.05 -2.81 30.56
N SER A 133 -11.66 -3.31 29.38
CA SER A 133 -10.28 -3.67 29.04
C SER A 133 -9.70 -2.63 28.08
N PRO A 134 -8.91 -1.65 28.55
CA PRO A 134 -8.29 -0.64 27.69
C PRO A 134 -7.48 -1.26 26.55
N LYS A 135 -6.75 -2.34 26.84
CA LYS A 135 -5.96 -3.08 25.84
C LYS A 135 -6.83 -3.66 24.72
N SER A 136 -8.02 -4.17 25.07
CA SER A 136 -8.96 -4.72 24.09
C SER A 136 -9.55 -3.61 23.20
N LEU A 137 -9.84 -2.44 23.78
CA LEU A 137 -10.30 -1.27 23.03
C LEU A 137 -9.22 -0.68 22.11
N GLU A 138 -7.97 -0.59 22.57
CA GLU A 138 -6.83 -0.17 21.75
C GLU A 138 -6.62 -1.12 20.56
N GLN A 139 -6.66 -2.43 20.82
CA GLN A 139 -6.53 -3.45 19.77
C GLN A 139 -7.71 -3.41 18.79
N HIS A 140 -8.94 -3.11 19.26
CA HIS A 140 -10.10 -2.89 18.40
C HIS A 140 -9.91 -1.67 17.50
N ALA A 141 -9.50 -0.52 18.04
CA ALA A 141 -9.23 0.69 17.26
C ALA A 141 -8.10 0.48 16.23
N ALA A 142 -7.03 -0.23 16.60
CA ALA A 142 -5.96 -0.57 15.67
C ALA A 142 -6.45 -1.48 14.52
N ASN A 143 -7.36 -2.41 14.81
CA ASN A 143 -7.97 -3.25 13.78
C ASN A 143 -8.85 -2.43 12.82
N GLU A 144 -9.60 -1.43 13.33
CA GLU A 144 -10.41 -0.52 12.51
C GLU A 144 -9.55 0.19 11.46
N GLU A 145 -8.47 0.82 11.90
CA GLU A 145 -7.53 1.54 11.02
C GLU A 145 -6.90 0.60 9.98
N ALA A 146 -6.52 -0.60 10.38
CA ALA A 146 -5.98 -1.61 9.46
C ALA A 146 -7.01 -2.03 8.40
N ILE A 147 -8.27 -2.25 8.78
CA ILE A 147 -9.37 -2.58 7.85
C ILE A 147 -9.62 -1.42 6.87
N LEU A 148 -9.65 -0.18 7.36
CA LEU A 148 -9.81 1.01 6.51
C LEU A 148 -8.67 1.14 5.50
N LEU A 149 -7.43 0.89 5.92
CA LEU A 149 -6.27 0.86 5.02
C LEU A 149 -6.42 -0.23 3.96
N ILE A 150 -6.83 -1.45 4.34
CA ILE A 150 -7.08 -2.55 3.39
C ILE A 150 -8.14 -2.14 2.36
N HIS A 151 -9.25 -1.53 2.78
CA HIS A 151 -10.30 -1.06 1.87
C HIS A 151 -9.84 0.06 0.94
N ARG A 152 -9.10 1.06 1.46
CA ARG A 152 -8.51 2.11 0.62
C ARG A 152 -7.60 1.51 -0.46
N MET A 153 -6.80 0.52 -0.10
CA MET A 153 -5.93 -0.17 -1.05
C MET A 153 -6.72 -0.98 -2.09
N ILE A 154 -7.83 -1.61 -1.70
CA ILE A 154 -8.76 -2.27 -2.63
C ILE A 154 -9.35 -1.25 -3.60
N ALA A 155 -9.83 -0.11 -3.11
CA ALA A 155 -10.38 0.95 -3.95
C ALA A 155 -9.33 1.47 -4.95
N LEU A 156 -8.11 1.74 -4.49
CA LEU A 156 -6.98 2.16 -5.34
C LEU A 156 -6.61 1.12 -6.41
N SER A 157 -6.92 -0.16 -6.18
CA SER A 157 -6.68 -1.22 -7.16
C SER A 157 -7.67 -1.24 -8.32
N ASN A 158 -8.76 -0.47 -8.26
CA ASN A 158 -9.84 -0.45 -9.25
C ASN A 158 -10.36 -1.87 -9.60
N GLY A 159 -10.54 -2.73 -8.59
CA GLY A 159 -11.07 -4.09 -8.76
C GLY A 159 -10.10 -5.09 -9.40
N ARG A 160 -8.80 -4.78 -9.49
CA ARG A 160 -7.79 -5.63 -10.15
C ARG A 160 -7.04 -6.56 -9.18
N LEU A 161 -7.55 -6.73 -7.97
CA LEU A 161 -6.97 -7.60 -6.94
C LEU A 161 -7.30 -9.08 -7.19
N PRO A 162 -6.46 -10.01 -6.70
CA PRO A 162 -6.78 -11.44 -6.71
C PRO A 162 -8.08 -11.72 -5.96
N ALA A 163 -8.87 -12.68 -6.45
CA ALA A 163 -10.12 -13.10 -5.80
C ALA A 163 -9.93 -13.54 -4.33
N SER A 164 -8.78 -14.13 -4.01
CA SER A 164 -8.41 -14.51 -2.64
C SER A 164 -8.32 -13.30 -1.71
N PHE A 165 -7.87 -12.15 -2.21
CA PHE A 165 -7.75 -10.92 -1.43
C PHE A 165 -9.14 -10.32 -1.17
N SER A 166 -10.02 -10.30 -2.17
CA SER A 166 -11.42 -9.86 -2.01
C SER A 166 -12.15 -10.70 -0.96
N LYS A 167 -12.01 -12.03 -1.02
CA LYS A 167 -12.57 -12.95 -0.02
C LYS A 167 -12.02 -12.70 1.39
N THR A 168 -10.75 -12.32 1.49
CA THR A 168 -10.11 -11.97 2.77
C THR A 168 -10.72 -10.69 3.34
N ALA A 169 -10.90 -9.66 2.52
CA ALA A 169 -11.53 -8.40 2.92
C ALA A 169 -13.00 -8.57 3.35
N GLU A 170 -13.77 -9.39 2.62
CA GLU A 170 -15.13 -9.75 3.02
C GLU A 170 -15.17 -10.45 4.38
N THR A 171 -14.23 -11.37 4.62
CA THR A 171 -14.13 -12.09 5.89
C THR A 171 -13.77 -11.14 7.03
N LEU A 172 -12.82 -10.22 6.82
CA LEU A 172 -12.45 -9.19 7.78
C LEU A 172 -13.65 -8.31 8.15
N ASN A 173 -14.41 -7.83 7.15
CA ASN A 173 -15.62 -7.04 7.37
C ASN A 173 -16.67 -7.79 8.19
N ARG A 174 -16.88 -9.08 7.88
CA ARG A 174 -17.85 -9.90 8.63
C ARG A 174 -17.46 -10.02 10.10
N LEU A 175 -16.19 -10.33 10.38
CA LEU A 175 -15.70 -10.46 11.75
C LEU A 175 -15.76 -9.12 12.49
N TRP A 176 -15.35 -8.04 11.84
CA TRP A 176 -15.43 -6.68 12.38
C TRP A 176 -16.86 -6.32 12.80
N ASN A 177 -17.83 -6.45 11.90
CA ASN A 177 -19.24 -6.14 12.20
C ASN A 177 -19.77 -6.96 13.38
N GLN A 178 -19.35 -8.22 13.50
CA GLN A 178 -19.76 -9.07 14.61
C GLN A 178 -19.22 -8.56 15.96
N ILE A 179 -17.95 -8.13 15.99
CA ILE A 179 -17.30 -7.60 17.18
C ILE A 179 -17.87 -6.23 17.55
N ASP A 180 -18.05 -5.35 16.57
CA ASP A 180 -18.57 -3.99 16.77
C ASP A 180 -20.02 -4.01 17.31
N MET A 181 -20.88 -4.89 16.79
CA MET A 181 -22.23 -5.10 17.34
C MET A 181 -22.20 -5.61 18.79
N SER A 182 -21.25 -6.48 19.15
CA SER A 182 -21.09 -6.97 20.52
C SER A 182 -20.70 -5.84 21.47
N LEU A 183 -19.81 -4.96 21.02
CA LEU A 183 -19.37 -3.78 21.77
C LEU A 183 -20.51 -2.76 21.95
N ASP A 184 -21.28 -2.47 20.90
CA ASP A 184 -22.44 -1.59 20.95
C ASP A 184 -23.51 -2.11 21.92
N ARG A 185 -23.72 -3.43 21.96
CA ARG A 185 -24.63 -4.06 22.92
C ARG A 185 -24.17 -3.84 24.36
N GLN A 186 -22.89 -4.07 24.67
CA GLN A 186 -22.34 -3.85 26.02
C GLN A 186 -22.45 -2.38 26.45
N LYS A 187 -22.11 -1.44 25.56
CA LYS A 187 -22.26 0.00 25.84
C LYS A 187 -23.69 0.39 26.17
N LYS A 188 -24.69 -0.23 25.52
CA LYS A 188 -26.10 0.00 25.83
C LYS A 188 -26.48 -0.61 27.17
N GLU A 189 -26.02 -1.81 27.49
CA GLU A 189 -26.27 -2.47 28.78
C GLU A 189 -25.67 -1.67 29.95
N ASP A 190 -24.51 -1.02 29.78
CA ASP A 190 -23.89 -0.16 30.80
C ASP A 190 -24.61 1.19 31.04
N LEU A 191 -25.42 1.64 30.09
CA LEU A 191 -26.15 2.91 30.17
C LEU A 191 -27.51 2.81 30.89
N TYR A 192 -27.98 1.59 31.20
CA TYR A 192 -29.26 1.29 31.84
C TYR A 192 -29.09 0.57 33.17
#